data_AF-C7Q3Z8-F1
#
_entry.id   AF-C7Q3Z8-F1
#
_cell.length_a   1.000
_cell.length_b   1.000
_cell.length_c   1.000
_cell.angle_alpha   90.00
_cell.angle_beta   90.00
_cell.angle_gamma   90.00
#
_symmetry.space_group_name_H-M   'P 1'
#
loop_
_entity.id
_entity.type
_entity.pdbx_description
1 polymer ?
#
loop_
_entity_poly.entity_id
_entity_poly.type
_entity_poly.pdbx_seq_one_letter_code
_entity_poly.pdbx_strand_id
1 'polypeptide(L)'
;MTNDDAPRWKAAVFGSRDENPRSLLPKTDEEPDPDEPSSEAKPFAAPSVPRQGRGRSGLPSRALRDRRRGQRPAEHAGIREWHAMNSEERRAAWPQLVAWVTWLHDRYELSVETRLPRCWSQHPGLIEELYALKVWREEIYGAKGPSGQAARYWHNELRQLITGGVMFYARNCRSGHKSDGVVPAAISPEIQSAWSAGDPLAGVPADLLAVAKKESMSDRDLFLTTATMAAHLASGNATPMSRSVDTFVSYQQFWWKRTDDGWAKVTDVVTSQGLDFRQSHLAEADARVTAFTTRSNRPAES
;
A
#
# COMPACT_ATOMS: atom_id res chain seq x y z
N MET A 1 6.43 58.11 27.37
CA MET A 1 6.74 59.13 26.34
C MET A 1 7.72 58.46 25.37
N THR A 2 7.22 57.67 24.42
CA THR A 2 6.94 58.02 22.99
C THR A 2 8.25 58.27 22.23
N ASN A 3 8.64 57.64 21.12
CA ASN A 3 7.98 56.97 19.99
C ASN A 3 8.98 55.92 19.44
N ASP A 4 8.58 54.75 18.93
CA ASP A 4 7.89 54.49 17.64
C ASP A 4 8.80 54.77 16.41
N ASP A 5 9.56 53.75 16.00
CA ASP A 5 10.36 53.74 14.76
C ASP A 5 9.99 52.49 13.93
N ALA A 6 9.01 52.67 13.04
CA ALA A 6 8.67 51.74 11.97
C ALA A 6 9.01 52.39 10.61
N PRO A 7 9.69 51.70 9.68
CA PRO A 7 9.90 52.24 8.35
C PRO A 7 8.65 52.07 7.46
N ARG A 8 8.05 53.21 7.14
CA ARG A 8 7.16 53.44 5.98
C ARG A 8 7.92 53.16 4.68
N TRP A 9 7.42 52.25 3.85
CA TRP A 9 7.62 52.35 2.40
C TRP A 9 6.26 52.47 1.72
N LYS A 10 6.19 53.47 0.84
CA LYS A 10 4.99 53.96 0.17
C LYS A 10 4.63 53.07 -1.02
N ALA A 11 3.33 53.06 -1.29
CA ALA A 11 2.66 52.55 -2.47
C ALA A 11 3.30 53.04 -3.78
N ALA A 12 3.40 52.13 -4.74
CA ALA A 12 3.44 52.46 -6.17
C ALA A 12 2.19 51.85 -6.81
N VAL A 13 1.34 52.75 -7.30
CA VAL A 13 0.16 52.53 -8.14
C VAL A 13 0.65 52.50 -9.60
N PHE A 14 0.42 51.41 -10.31
CA PHE A 14 0.31 51.26 -11.77
C PHE A 14 -0.18 49.82 -11.98
N GLY A 15 -1.22 49.48 -12.74
CA GLY A 15 -2.14 50.15 -13.63
C GLY A 15 -2.82 49.00 -14.38
N SER A 16 -4.15 48.87 -14.29
CA SER A 16 -4.91 47.85 -15.00
C SER A 16 -4.69 47.97 -16.50
N ARG A 17 -4.43 46.83 -17.16
CA ARG A 17 -4.75 46.68 -18.58
C ARG A 17 -5.27 45.27 -18.82
N ASP A 18 -6.58 45.21 -19.01
CA ASP A 18 -7.28 44.15 -19.71
C ASP A 18 -6.63 43.90 -21.07
N GLU A 19 -6.34 42.64 -21.40
CA GLU A 19 -6.40 42.13 -22.77
C GLU A 19 -6.38 40.59 -22.75
N ASN A 20 -7.56 40.03 -23.04
CA ASN A 20 -7.88 38.61 -23.20
C ASN A 20 -7.16 38.05 -24.47
N PRO A 21 -6.80 36.75 -24.51
CA PRO A 21 -5.74 36.22 -25.36
C PRO A 21 -6.23 35.90 -26.78
N ARG A 22 -5.41 36.27 -27.76
CA ARG A 22 -5.55 35.80 -29.14
C ARG A 22 -5.05 34.37 -29.26
N SER A 23 -6.01 33.51 -29.55
CA SER A 23 -5.92 32.17 -30.14
C SER A 23 -4.80 32.04 -31.18
N LEU A 24 -3.81 31.19 -30.90
CA LEU A 24 -2.83 30.68 -31.87
C LEU A 24 -2.98 29.17 -31.94
N LEU A 25 -4.07 28.73 -32.56
CA LEU A 25 -4.17 27.41 -33.16
C LEU A 25 -3.88 27.54 -34.66
N PRO A 26 -2.90 26.81 -35.21
CA PRO A 26 -2.72 26.70 -36.65
C PRO A 26 -3.89 25.90 -37.25
N LYS A 27 -4.46 26.45 -38.34
CA LYS A 27 -5.48 25.79 -39.15
C LYS A 27 -4.86 24.60 -39.89
N THR A 28 -5.47 23.44 -39.72
CA THR A 28 -5.42 22.29 -40.64
C THR A 28 -6.06 22.68 -41.96
N ASP A 29 -5.29 22.62 -43.05
CA ASP A 29 -5.78 22.47 -44.43
C ASP A 29 -4.63 21.85 -45.25
N GLU A 30 -4.55 20.52 -45.30
CA GLU A 30 -3.87 19.79 -46.38
C GLU A 30 -4.37 18.33 -46.37
N GLU A 31 -5.28 18.07 -47.30
CA GLU A 31 -5.85 16.77 -47.66
C GLU A 31 -4.87 16.09 -48.65
N PRO A 32 -4.29 14.91 -48.35
CA PRO A 32 -3.35 14.26 -49.27
C PRO A 32 -4.07 13.44 -50.34
N ASP A 33 -3.60 13.65 -51.57
CA ASP A 33 -3.94 13.02 -52.84
C ASP A 33 -3.87 11.47 -52.79
N PRO A 34 -4.92 10.73 -53.20
CA PRO A 34 -4.95 9.27 -53.12
C PRO A 34 -4.51 8.64 -54.44
N ASP A 35 -3.28 8.86 -54.90
CA ASP A 35 -2.71 8.10 -56.02
C ASP A 35 -1.17 8.18 -56.02
N GLU A 36 -0.51 7.42 -55.13
CA GLU A 36 0.90 7.07 -55.30
C GLU A 36 1.15 5.57 -55.04
N PRO A 37 1.68 4.81 -56.03
CA PRO A 37 1.87 3.38 -55.90
C PRO A 37 3.07 3.03 -54.99
N SER A 38 2.81 2.12 -54.05
CA SER A 38 3.77 1.57 -53.08
C SER A 38 5.04 1.01 -53.74
N SER A 39 6.17 1.63 -53.44
CA SER A 39 7.50 1.12 -53.76
C SER A 39 7.93 0.03 -52.77
N GLU A 40 8.18 -1.13 -53.36
CA GLU A 40 8.66 -2.40 -52.84
C GLU A 40 9.94 -2.29 -51.97
N ALA A 41 9.82 -2.63 -50.69
CA ALA A 41 10.95 -2.69 -49.75
C ALA A 41 11.83 -3.92 -50.01
N LYS A 42 13.06 -3.70 -50.50
CA LYS A 42 14.13 -4.72 -50.58
C LYS A 42 14.71 -5.04 -49.19
N PRO A 43 15.00 -6.30 -48.86
CA PRO A 43 15.64 -6.66 -47.59
C PRO A 43 17.15 -6.37 -47.60
N PHE A 44 17.63 -5.66 -46.57
CA PHE A 44 19.05 -5.40 -46.34
C PHE A 44 19.73 -6.63 -45.73
N ALA A 45 20.82 -7.06 -46.36
CA ALA A 45 21.65 -8.20 -45.98
C ALA A 45 22.52 -7.91 -44.73
N ALA A 46 22.69 -8.92 -43.88
CA ALA A 46 23.59 -8.89 -42.73
C ALA A 46 25.07 -9.06 -43.16
N PRO A 47 26.04 -8.35 -42.55
CA PRO A 47 27.46 -8.55 -42.83
C PRO A 47 28.05 -9.73 -42.02
N SER A 48 28.74 -10.62 -42.74
CA SER A 48 29.53 -11.74 -42.22
C SER A 48 30.82 -11.27 -41.53
N VAL A 49 31.03 -11.70 -40.28
CA VAL A 49 32.28 -11.48 -39.52
C VAL A 49 33.20 -12.70 -39.68
N PRO A 50 34.51 -12.52 -39.96
CA PRO A 50 35.44 -13.63 -40.11
C PRO A 50 35.87 -14.22 -38.76
N ARG A 51 35.84 -15.56 -38.70
CA ARG A 51 36.24 -16.41 -37.59
C ARG A 51 37.77 -16.47 -37.49
N GLN A 52 38.36 -15.81 -36.47
CA GLN A 52 39.78 -15.96 -36.14
C GLN A 52 40.00 -16.77 -34.85
N GLY A 53 40.83 -17.81 -34.98
CA GLY A 53 41.94 -18.10 -34.05
C GLY A 53 41.62 -18.77 -32.71
N ARG A 54 41.78 -20.10 -32.65
CA ARG A 54 42.04 -20.84 -31.40
C ARG A 54 43.39 -20.43 -30.82
N GLY A 55 43.40 -19.90 -29.60
CA GLY A 55 44.58 -19.69 -28.76
C GLY A 55 44.45 -20.45 -27.44
N ARG A 56 45.53 -21.11 -27.04
CA ARG A 56 45.63 -22.17 -26.02
C ARG A 56 45.35 -21.72 -24.58
N SER A 57 44.85 -22.70 -23.83
CA SER A 57 44.65 -22.79 -22.40
C SER A 57 45.81 -22.29 -21.52
N GLY A 58 45.55 -21.29 -20.70
CA GLY A 58 46.28 -21.00 -19.46
C GLY A 58 45.33 -21.17 -18.29
N LEU A 59 45.53 -22.19 -17.45
CA LEU A 59 44.78 -22.37 -16.22
C LEU A 59 45.08 -21.22 -15.25
N PRO A 60 44.10 -20.56 -14.63
CA PRO A 60 44.37 -19.50 -13.67
C PRO A 60 44.91 -20.07 -12.35
N SER A 61 45.91 -19.38 -11.81
CA SER A 61 46.60 -19.67 -10.55
C SER A 61 45.67 -19.90 -9.37
N ARG A 62 46.02 -20.85 -8.51
CA ARG A 62 45.31 -21.29 -7.29
C ARG A 62 44.90 -20.12 -6.36
N ALA A 63 45.62 -19.00 -6.40
CA ALA A 63 45.34 -17.78 -5.65
C ALA A 63 44.01 -17.06 -6.01
N LEU A 64 43.47 -17.28 -7.22
CA LEU A 64 42.15 -16.74 -7.60
C LEU A 64 40.97 -17.58 -7.07
N ARG A 65 41.21 -18.83 -6.65
CA ARG A 65 40.16 -19.70 -6.08
C ARG A 65 39.84 -19.35 -4.62
N ASP A 66 40.81 -18.87 -3.86
CA ASP A 66 40.59 -18.58 -2.43
C ASP A 66 39.90 -17.23 -2.18
N ARG A 67 39.98 -16.25 -3.09
CA ARG A 67 39.16 -15.02 -3.00
C ARG A 67 37.66 -15.27 -3.19
N ARG A 68 37.27 -16.41 -3.77
CA ARG A 68 35.86 -16.78 -3.97
C ARG A 68 35.22 -17.47 -2.75
N ARG A 69 36.01 -17.82 -1.73
CA ARG A 69 35.56 -18.59 -0.56
C ARG A 69 35.18 -17.69 0.65
N GLY A 70 35.07 -16.38 0.44
CA GLY A 70 34.64 -15.41 1.46
C GLY A 70 33.33 -14.67 1.15
N GLN A 71 32.76 -14.83 -0.04
CA GLN A 71 31.43 -14.29 -0.33
C GLN A 71 30.41 -15.40 -0.07
N ARG A 72 29.90 -15.44 1.17
CA ARG A 72 28.58 -16.03 1.41
C ARG A 72 27.64 -15.44 0.35
N PRO A 73 26.83 -16.23 -0.36
CA PRO A 73 25.70 -15.67 -1.08
C PRO A 73 24.98 -14.82 -0.04
N ALA A 74 24.86 -13.51 -0.31
CA ALA A 74 24.01 -12.69 0.51
C ALA A 74 22.65 -13.39 0.48
N GLU A 75 22.28 -14.05 1.58
CA GLU A 75 20.88 -14.31 1.88
C GLU A 75 20.21 -12.97 1.59
N HIS A 76 19.18 -12.99 0.74
CA HIS A 76 18.44 -11.77 0.41
C HIS A 76 17.78 -11.28 1.70
N ALA A 77 18.55 -10.57 2.52
CA ALA A 77 18.07 -9.69 3.55
C ALA A 77 17.21 -8.71 2.75
N GLY A 78 15.89 -8.85 2.88
CA GLY A 78 14.96 -7.98 2.17
C GLY A 78 15.36 -6.52 2.34
N ILE A 79 14.97 -5.70 1.36
CA ILE A 79 15.20 -4.25 1.40
C ILE A 79 14.75 -3.73 2.77
N ARG A 80 15.70 -3.19 3.54
CA ARG A 80 15.44 -2.58 4.84
C ARG A 80 15.57 -1.08 4.70
N GLU A 81 14.57 -0.37 5.19
CA GLU A 81 14.55 1.09 5.23
C GLU A 81 15.68 1.61 6.12
N TRP A 82 16.32 2.73 5.72
CA TRP A 82 17.51 3.21 6.42
C TRP A 82 17.19 3.67 7.84
N HIS A 83 16.04 4.31 8.07
CA HIS A 83 15.56 4.70 9.39
C HIS A 83 15.24 3.49 10.29
N ALA A 84 14.87 2.35 9.71
CA ALA A 84 14.60 1.13 10.46
C ALA A 84 15.88 0.38 10.89
N MET A 85 17.04 0.75 10.34
CA MET A 85 18.33 0.18 10.74
C MET A 85 18.77 0.67 12.11
N ASN A 86 19.40 -0.21 12.88
CA ASN A 86 20.08 0.18 14.11
C ASN A 86 21.40 0.92 13.82
N SER A 87 22.02 1.48 14.86
CA SER A 87 23.23 2.30 14.72
C SER A 87 24.47 1.54 14.23
N GLU A 88 24.56 0.22 14.44
CA GLU A 88 25.66 -0.60 13.93
C GLU A 88 25.49 -0.88 12.44
N GLU A 89 24.27 -1.25 12.03
CA GLU A 89 23.89 -1.48 10.63
C GLU A 89 24.15 -0.24 9.78
N ARG A 90 23.70 0.95 10.24
CA ARG A 90 23.97 2.21 9.52
C ARG A 90 25.45 2.51 9.42
N ARG A 91 26.24 2.27 10.48
CA ARG A 91 27.71 2.47 10.46
C ARG A 91 28.38 1.54 9.45
N ALA A 92 27.92 0.30 9.32
CA ALA A 92 28.44 -0.66 8.34
C ALA A 92 28.02 -0.32 6.90
N ALA A 93 26.80 0.18 6.70
CA ALA A 93 26.25 0.53 5.40
C ALA A 93 26.78 1.88 4.85
N TRP A 94 27.04 2.84 5.74
CA TRP A 94 27.46 4.21 5.38
C TRP A 94 28.65 4.30 4.42
N PRO A 95 29.81 3.64 4.66
CA PRO A 95 30.94 3.73 3.72
C PRO A 95 30.60 3.15 2.33
N GLN A 96 29.73 2.13 2.27
CA GLN A 96 29.29 1.55 1.01
C GLN A 96 28.38 2.52 0.25
N LEU A 97 27.49 3.21 0.96
CA LEU A 97 26.64 4.25 0.39
C LEU A 97 27.49 5.42 -0.13
N VAL A 98 28.44 5.93 0.66
CA VAL A 98 29.34 7.02 0.24
C VAL A 98 30.14 6.64 -1.00
N ALA A 99 30.72 5.43 -1.04
CA ALA A 99 31.47 4.96 -2.21
C ALA A 99 30.58 4.85 -3.46
N TRP A 100 29.35 4.36 -3.29
CA TRP A 100 28.39 4.25 -4.38
C TRP A 100 27.90 5.61 -4.88
N VAL A 101 27.59 6.56 -4.00
CA VAL A 101 27.20 7.93 -4.37
C VAL A 101 28.36 8.62 -5.08
N THR A 102 29.61 8.38 -4.67
CA THR A 102 30.80 8.90 -5.36
C THR A 102 30.87 8.36 -6.79
N TRP A 103 30.72 7.04 -6.96
CA TRP A 103 30.65 6.43 -8.29
C TRP A 103 29.50 7.01 -9.13
N LEU A 104 28.32 7.21 -8.53
CA LEU A 104 27.15 7.76 -9.20
C LEU A 104 27.42 9.19 -9.68
N HIS A 105 28.02 9.99 -8.80
CA HIS A 105 28.37 11.37 -9.06
C HIS A 105 29.33 11.49 -10.25
N ASP A 106 30.35 10.63 -10.32
CA ASP A 106 31.32 10.63 -11.41
C ASP A 106 30.75 10.03 -12.70
N ARG A 107 29.99 8.93 -12.59
CA ARG A 107 29.47 8.17 -13.75
C ARG A 107 28.34 8.87 -14.49
N TYR A 108 27.58 9.70 -13.79
CA TYR A 108 26.44 10.46 -14.33
C TYR A 108 26.67 11.97 -14.32
N GLU A 109 27.90 12.41 -14.09
CA GLU A 109 28.31 13.82 -14.13
C GLU A 109 27.42 14.72 -13.24
N LEU A 110 27.10 14.25 -12.03
CA LEU A 110 26.17 14.96 -11.13
C LEU A 110 26.75 16.24 -10.53
N SER A 111 28.05 16.49 -10.74
CA SER A 111 28.69 17.77 -10.45
C SER A 111 28.18 18.91 -11.33
N VAL A 112 27.77 18.60 -12.56
CA VAL A 112 27.25 19.58 -13.51
C VAL A 112 25.92 20.11 -12.98
N GLU A 113 25.79 21.43 -12.95
CA GLU A 113 24.59 22.15 -12.48
C GLU A 113 24.18 21.84 -11.03
N THR A 114 25.07 21.25 -10.21
CA THR A 114 24.76 20.87 -8.81
C THR A 114 23.53 19.95 -8.71
N ARG A 115 23.41 19.01 -9.66
CA ARG A 115 22.32 18.02 -9.73
C ARG A 115 22.26 17.09 -8.53
N LEU A 116 23.35 16.95 -7.78
CA LEU A 116 23.37 16.41 -6.43
C LEU A 116 24.07 17.41 -5.50
N PRO A 117 23.44 17.91 -4.43
CA PRO A 117 24.05 18.88 -3.53
C PRO A 117 25.22 18.25 -2.76
N ARG A 118 26.30 19.01 -2.56
CA ARG A 118 27.48 18.56 -1.77
C ARG A 118 27.13 18.16 -0.33
N CYS A 119 26.06 18.75 0.21
CA CYS A 119 25.56 18.46 1.55
C CYS A 119 24.54 17.31 1.60
N TRP A 120 24.42 16.47 0.56
CA TRP A 120 23.46 15.37 0.51
C TRP A 120 23.42 14.50 1.79
N SER A 121 24.58 14.30 2.43
CA SER A 121 24.72 13.52 3.65
C SER A 121 24.10 14.16 4.90
N GLN A 122 23.62 15.40 4.79
CA GLN A 122 22.94 16.15 5.84
C GLN A 122 21.41 16.13 5.65
N HIS A 123 20.91 15.47 4.59
CA HIS A 123 19.48 15.39 4.27
C HIS A 123 18.96 13.96 4.46
N PRO A 124 18.26 13.66 5.57
CA PRO A 124 17.80 12.30 5.88
C PRO A 124 16.94 11.68 4.78
N GLY A 125 16.01 12.44 4.20
CA GLY A 125 15.19 11.96 3.08
C GLY A 125 16.02 11.59 1.84
N LEU A 126 17.07 12.35 1.54
CA LEU A 126 17.95 12.04 0.42
C LEU A 126 18.82 10.79 0.69
N ILE A 127 19.20 10.56 1.95
CA ILE A 127 19.90 9.33 2.35
C ILE A 127 19.02 8.10 2.13
N GLU A 128 17.75 8.14 2.51
CA GLU A 128 16.78 7.04 2.30
C GLU A 128 16.67 6.68 0.81
N GLU A 129 16.42 7.68 -0.03
CA GLU A 129 16.24 7.49 -1.48
C GLU A 129 17.50 6.94 -2.16
N LEU A 130 18.66 7.50 -1.83
CA LEU A 130 19.94 7.05 -2.38
C LEU A 130 20.26 5.62 -1.92
N TYR A 131 19.96 5.28 -0.67
CA TYR A 131 20.17 3.94 -0.15
C TYR A 131 19.24 2.92 -0.83
N ALA A 132 17.95 3.22 -0.95
CA ALA A 132 17.00 2.37 -1.65
C ALA A 132 17.40 2.14 -3.11
N LEU A 133 17.80 3.21 -3.82
CA LEU A 133 18.23 3.13 -5.21
C LEU A 133 19.52 2.31 -5.39
N LYS A 134 20.45 2.38 -4.43
CA LYS A 134 21.65 1.53 -4.38
C LYS A 134 21.26 0.06 -4.23
N VAL A 135 20.45 -0.27 -3.23
CA VAL A 135 20.06 -1.67 -2.93
C VAL A 135 19.32 -2.27 -4.12
N TRP A 136 18.37 -1.54 -4.71
CA TRP A 136 17.65 -2.02 -5.88
C TRP A 136 18.58 -2.29 -7.08
N ARG A 137 19.61 -1.46 -7.28
CA ARG A 137 20.64 -1.74 -8.28
C ARG A 137 21.37 -3.05 -8.00
N GLU A 138 21.77 -3.26 -6.76
CA GLU A 138 22.50 -4.47 -6.33
C GLU A 138 21.65 -5.71 -6.53
N GLU A 139 20.34 -5.64 -6.29
CA GLU A 139 19.39 -6.71 -6.58
C GLU A 139 19.29 -7.01 -8.08
N ILE A 140 19.09 -6.00 -8.92
CA ILE A 140 18.95 -6.17 -10.38
C ILE A 140 20.20 -6.82 -10.97
N TYR A 141 21.38 -6.28 -10.64
CA TYR A 141 22.65 -6.73 -11.23
C TYR A 141 23.27 -7.94 -10.51
N GLY A 142 22.82 -8.23 -9.29
CA GLY A 142 23.20 -9.43 -8.52
C GLY A 142 22.32 -10.65 -8.80
N ALA A 143 21.15 -10.47 -9.45
CA ALA A 143 20.23 -11.54 -9.77
C ALA A 143 20.80 -12.56 -10.77
N LYS A 144 20.37 -13.82 -10.64
CA LYS A 144 20.66 -14.87 -11.63
C LYS A 144 19.82 -14.65 -12.88
N GLY A 145 20.40 -13.97 -13.86
CA GLY A 145 19.74 -13.57 -15.10
C GLY A 145 19.14 -12.16 -15.01
N PRO A 146 19.98 -11.11 -15.01
CA PRO A 146 19.50 -9.73 -14.90
C PRO A 146 18.52 -9.39 -16.02
N SER A 147 17.39 -8.78 -15.65
CA SER A 147 16.41 -8.29 -16.62
C SER A 147 16.85 -6.93 -17.16
N GLY A 148 17.01 -6.82 -18.47
CA GLY A 148 17.27 -5.54 -19.14
C GLY A 148 16.17 -4.50 -18.90
N GLN A 149 14.92 -4.95 -18.74
CA GLN A 149 13.80 -4.06 -18.41
C GLN A 149 13.92 -3.50 -16.99
N ALA A 150 14.30 -4.34 -16.02
CA ALA A 150 14.52 -3.87 -14.66
C ALA A 150 15.65 -2.83 -14.59
N ALA A 151 16.73 -3.05 -15.35
CA ALA A 151 17.80 -2.07 -15.49
C ALA A 151 17.31 -0.74 -16.08
N ARG A 152 16.45 -0.77 -17.12
CA ARG A 152 15.85 0.44 -17.70
C ARG A 152 14.99 1.21 -16.70
N TYR A 153 14.19 0.51 -15.89
CA TYR A 153 13.39 1.14 -14.84
C TYR A 153 14.26 1.77 -13.77
N TRP A 154 15.33 1.11 -13.35
CA TRP A 154 16.28 1.69 -12.41
C TRP A 154 16.89 3.02 -12.92
N HIS A 155 17.27 3.08 -14.20
CA HIS A 155 17.74 4.34 -14.81
C HIS A 155 16.66 5.42 -14.92
N ASN A 156 15.38 5.05 -14.96
CA ASN A 156 14.28 6.00 -14.94
C ASN A 156 14.14 6.63 -13.55
N GLU A 157 14.12 5.82 -12.50
CA GLU A 157 14.02 6.32 -11.12
C GLU A 157 15.25 7.13 -10.71
N LEU A 158 16.45 6.76 -11.17
CA LEU A 158 17.64 7.60 -11.00
C LEU A 158 17.43 9.01 -11.57
N ARG A 159 16.88 9.13 -12.79
CA ARG A 159 16.61 10.44 -13.41
C ARG A 159 15.56 11.23 -12.65
N GLN A 160 14.53 10.55 -12.13
CA GLN A 160 13.51 11.19 -11.29
C GLN A 160 14.10 11.72 -9.98
N LEU A 161 14.93 10.92 -9.31
CA LEU A 161 15.63 11.34 -8.10
C LEU A 161 16.53 12.56 -8.34
N ILE A 162 17.29 12.56 -9.44
CA ILE A 162 18.16 13.68 -9.80
C ILE A 162 17.34 14.95 -10.10
N THR A 163 16.24 14.82 -10.83
CA THR A 163 15.44 15.98 -11.27
C THR A 163 14.58 16.55 -10.15
N GLY A 164 13.95 15.69 -9.35
CA GLY A 164 12.97 16.07 -8.34
C GLY A 164 13.49 16.01 -6.91
N GLY A 165 14.31 15.01 -6.56
CA GLY A 165 14.74 14.76 -5.18
C GLY A 165 15.48 15.94 -4.54
N VAL A 166 16.32 16.64 -5.31
CA VAL A 166 16.99 17.85 -4.82
C VAL A 166 16.01 18.98 -4.51
N MET A 167 14.94 19.12 -5.29
CA MET A 167 13.91 20.15 -5.07
C MET A 167 13.06 19.87 -3.83
N PHE A 168 12.80 18.59 -3.52
CA PHE A 168 12.03 18.19 -2.33
C PHE A 168 12.86 18.21 -1.05
N TYR A 169 14.08 17.68 -1.10
CA TYR A 169 14.87 17.43 0.11
C TYR A 169 15.93 18.49 0.40
N ALA A 170 16.37 19.26 -0.61
CA ALA A 170 17.54 20.15 -0.51
C ALA A 170 17.32 21.49 -1.23
N ARG A 171 16.09 22.03 -1.17
CA ARG A 171 15.63 23.22 -1.91
C ARG A 171 16.52 24.46 -1.72
N ASN A 172 17.08 24.63 -0.52
CA ASN A 172 17.86 25.81 -0.12
C ASN A 172 19.38 25.60 -0.17
N CYS A 173 19.85 24.46 -0.69
CA CYS A 173 21.22 24.01 -0.49
C CYS A 173 22.20 24.33 -1.63
N ARG A 174 21.75 25.07 -2.65
CA ARG A 174 22.56 25.39 -3.86
C ARG A 174 23.86 26.16 -3.58
N SER A 175 23.94 26.90 -2.47
CA SER A 175 25.11 27.71 -2.09
C SER A 175 25.75 27.28 -0.76
N GLY A 176 25.35 26.13 -0.21
CA GLY A 176 25.77 25.65 1.11
C GLY A 176 24.58 25.17 1.94
N HIS A 177 24.83 24.24 2.87
CA HIS A 177 23.78 23.71 3.74
C HIS A 177 23.27 24.82 4.66
N LYS A 178 21.95 25.01 4.65
CA LYS A 178 21.24 25.85 5.61
C LYS A 178 20.17 24.96 6.23
N SER A 179 20.05 24.98 7.54
CA SER A 179 18.92 24.33 8.20
C SER A 179 17.64 25.00 7.68
N ASP A 180 16.69 24.21 7.19
CA ASP A 180 15.44 24.75 6.64
C ASP A 180 14.51 25.34 7.71
N GLY A 181 14.93 25.37 8.98
CA GLY A 181 14.15 25.87 10.12
C GLY A 181 12.92 25.01 10.45
N VAL A 182 12.71 23.92 9.70
CA VAL A 182 11.61 22.98 9.90
C VAL A 182 11.87 22.18 11.18
N VAL A 183 10.96 22.32 12.14
CA VAL A 183 10.95 21.49 13.35
C VAL A 183 10.48 20.10 12.96
N PRO A 184 11.25 19.03 13.26
CA PRO A 184 10.81 17.66 13.01
C PRO A 184 9.48 17.39 13.70
N ALA A 185 8.52 16.83 12.96
CA ALA A 185 7.18 16.57 13.48
C ALA A 185 7.18 15.68 14.74
N ALA A 186 8.11 14.73 14.84
CA ALA A 186 8.24 13.83 15.98
C ALA A 186 8.54 14.56 17.31
N ILE A 187 9.13 15.76 17.25
CA ILE A 187 9.48 16.53 18.46
C ILE A 187 8.56 17.74 18.67
N SER A 188 7.60 17.99 17.78
CA SER A 188 6.60 19.06 17.95
C SER A 188 5.32 18.47 18.55
N PRO A 189 5.00 18.76 19.82
CA PRO A 189 3.76 18.31 20.44
C PRO A 189 2.52 18.85 19.70
N GLU A 190 2.61 20.05 19.14
CA GLU A 190 1.51 20.68 18.41
C GLU A 190 1.18 19.91 17.13
N ILE A 191 2.19 19.52 16.36
CA ILE A 191 2.02 18.72 15.13
C ILE A 191 1.48 17.32 15.49
N GLN A 192 2.08 16.66 16.49
CA GLN A 192 1.62 15.34 16.93
C GLN A 192 0.17 15.37 17.41
N SER A 193 -0.20 16.38 18.20
CA SER A 193 -1.56 16.56 18.68
C SER A 193 -2.53 16.78 17.52
N ALA A 194 -2.20 17.65 16.57
CA ALA A 194 -3.05 17.92 15.42
C ALA A 194 -3.28 16.66 14.55
N TRP A 195 -2.23 15.86 14.33
CA TRP A 195 -2.34 14.62 13.55
C TRP A 195 -3.13 13.53 14.29
N SER A 196 -2.88 13.35 15.58
CA SER A 196 -3.58 12.36 16.40
C SER A 196 -5.08 12.66 16.57
N ALA A 197 -5.46 13.94 16.51
CA ALA A 197 -6.84 14.39 16.57
C ALA A 197 -7.54 14.37 15.20
N GLY A 198 -6.82 14.08 14.11
CA GLY A 198 -7.40 13.97 12.77
C GLY A 198 -8.40 12.83 12.69
N ASP A 199 -9.53 13.07 12.02
CA ASP A 199 -10.52 12.01 11.75
C ASP A 199 -9.94 11.04 10.70
N PRO A 200 -9.69 9.76 11.05
CA PRO A 200 -9.17 8.78 10.10
C PRO A 200 -10.16 8.43 8.99
N LEU A 201 -11.44 8.79 9.14
CA LEU A 201 -12.49 8.60 8.15
C LEU A 201 -12.82 9.89 7.38
N ALA A 202 -12.05 10.97 7.60
CA ALA A 202 -12.25 12.22 6.90
C ALA A 202 -12.25 12.00 5.38
N GLY A 203 -13.33 12.40 4.72
CA GLY A 203 -13.50 12.28 3.27
C GLY A 203 -14.04 10.93 2.79
N VAL A 204 -14.31 9.97 3.68
CA VAL A 204 -15.00 8.72 3.31
C VAL A 204 -16.51 8.98 3.23
N PRO A 205 -17.16 8.73 2.07
CA PRO A 205 -18.61 8.85 1.93
C PRO A 205 -19.39 8.01 2.97
N ALA A 206 -20.48 8.58 3.50
CA ALA A 206 -21.25 7.97 4.58
C ALA A 206 -21.91 6.63 4.20
N ASP A 207 -22.24 6.44 2.93
CA ASP A 207 -22.77 5.20 2.39
C ASP A 207 -21.74 4.07 2.41
N LEU A 208 -20.47 4.36 2.08
CA LEU A 208 -19.38 3.37 2.20
C LEU A 208 -19.10 2.99 3.65
N LEU A 209 -19.17 3.94 4.58
CA LEU A 209 -19.06 3.65 6.02
C LEU A 209 -20.22 2.78 6.52
N ALA A 210 -21.44 3.02 6.02
CA ALA A 210 -22.61 2.22 6.37
C ALA A 210 -22.50 0.78 5.82
N VAL A 211 -21.96 0.59 4.61
CA VAL A 211 -21.71 -0.74 4.03
C VAL A 211 -20.64 -1.48 4.83
N ALA A 212 -19.48 -0.87 5.10
CA ALA A 212 -18.41 -1.50 5.88
C ALA A 212 -18.88 -1.87 7.30
N LYS A 213 -19.71 -1.03 7.94
CA LYS A 213 -20.31 -1.33 9.24
C LYS A 213 -21.22 -2.56 9.16
N LYS A 214 -22.09 -2.64 8.14
CA LYS A 214 -22.98 -3.80 7.90
C LYS A 214 -22.19 -5.08 7.64
N GLU A 215 -21.14 -5.00 6.83
CA GLU A 215 -20.26 -6.14 6.54
C GLU A 215 -19.52 -6.62 7.80
N SER A 216 -18.99 -5.70 8.63
CA SER A 216 -18.33 -6.07 9.89
C SER A 216 -19.28 -6.68 10.93
N MET A 217 -20.57 -6.28 10.92
CA MET A 217 -21.60 -6.87 11.80
C MET A 217 -22.04 -8.26 11.34
N SER A 218 -21.91 -8.56 10.04
CA SER A 218 -22.32 -9.84 9.47
C SER A 218 -21.35 -11.00 9.76
N ASP A 219 -20.13 -10.70 10.24
CA ASP A 219 -19.06 -11.70 10.30
C ASP A 219 -18.56 -12.05 11.73
N ARG A 220 -19.07 -11.43 12.80
CA ARG A 220 -18.66 -11.80 14.17
C ARG A 220 -19.80 -11.78 15.20
N ASP A 221 -20.18 -12.99 15.61
CA ASP A 221 -20.83 -13.37 16.87
C ASP A 221 -22.24 -12.84 17.20
N LEU A 222 -22.76 -11.81 16.53
CA LEU A 222 -24.04 -11.19 16.92
C LEU A 222 -25.19 -11.35 15.91
N PHE A 223 -24.87 -11.77 14.68
CA PHE A 223 -25.86 -11.88 13.62
C PHE A 223 -25.63 -13.11 12.75
N LEU A 224 -26.72 -13.78 12.37
CA LEU A 224 -26.73 -14.88 11.40
C LEU A 224 -27.74 -14.59 10.31
N THR A 225 -27.39 -14.86 9.06
CA THR A 225 -28.35 -14.72 7.95
C THR A 225 -29.48 -15.74 8.08
N THR A 226 -30.65 -15.44 7.49
CA THR A 226 -31.78 -16.38 7.42
C THR A 226 -31.38 -17.71 6.79
N ALA A 227 -30.56 -17.68 5.73
CA ALA A 227 -30.07 -18.88 5.04
C ALA A 227 -29.17 -19.72 5.95
N THR A 228 -28.25 -19.09 6.69
CA THR A 228 -27.36 -19.78 7.62
C THR A 228 -28.14 -20.45 8.75
N MET A 229 -29.08 -19.74 9.38
CA MET A 229 -29.89 -20.33 10.46
C MET A 229 -30.80 -21.46 9.94
N ALA A 230 -31.38 -21.31 8.75
CA ALA A 230 -32.17 -22.38 8.12
C ALA A 230 -31.32 -23.65 7.88
N ALA A 231 -30.07 -23.50 7.45
CA ALA A 231 -29.14 -24.62 7.30
C ALA A 231 -28.83 -25.30 8.66
N HIS A 232 -28.69 -24.53 9.75
CA HIS A 232 -28.48 -25.10 11.09
C HIS A 232 -29.71 -25.81 11.64
N LEU A 233 -30.91 -25.30 11.37
CA LEU A 233 -32.17 -25.98 11.72
C LEU A 233 -32.33 -27.29 10.94
N ALA A 234 -32.07 -27.28 9.63
CA ALA A 234 -32.17 -28.47 8.78
C ALA A 234 -31.15 -29.56 9.15
N SER A 235 -29.96 -29.15 9.62
CA SER A 235 -28.91 -30.07 10.08
C SER A 235 -29.06 -30.50 11.55
N GLY A 236 -30.07 -30.02 12.26
CA GLY A 236 -30.31 -30.32 13.68
C GLY A 236 -29.30 -29.67 14.65
N ASN A 237 -28.46 -28.77 14.16
CA ASN A 237 -27.50 -28.03 14.98
C ASN A 237 -28.15 -26.87 15.74
N ALA A 238 -29.31 -26.40 15.29
CA ALA A 238 -30.12 -25.40 15.95
C ALA A 238 -31.47 -25.98 16.36
N THR A 239 -31.99 -25.56 17.51
CA THR A 239 -33.25 -26.07 18.06
C THR A 239 -34.24 -24.92 18.25
N PRO A 240 -35.42 -24.94 17.60
CA PRO A 240 -36.44 -23.94 17.84
C PRO A 240 -36.99 -24.04 19.27
N MET A 241 -37.52 -22.94 19.80
CA MET A 241 -38.05 -22.91 21.16
C MET A 241 -39.19 -23.90 21.39
N SER A 242 -40.13 -23.99 20.44
CA SER A 242 -41.18 -25.01 20.43
C SER A 242 -41.73 -25.17 19.01
N ARG A 243 -42.64 -26.14 18.80
CA ARG A 243 -43.28 -26.30 17.48
C ARG A 243 -44.14 -25.11 17.07
N SER A 244 -44.63 -24.34 18.03
CA SER A 244 -45.53 -23.20 17.79
C SER A 244 -44.84 -21.84 17.90
N VAL A 245 -43.60 -21.79 18.41
CA VAL A 245 -42.83 -20.56 18.57
C VAL A 245 -41.48 -20.74 17.87
N ASP A 246 -41.42 -20.33 16.61
CA ASP A 246 -40.22 -20.37 15.78
C ASP A 246 -39.41 -19.06 15.83
N THR A 247 -39.92 -18.03 16.51
CA THR A 247 -39.30 -16.70 16.57
C THR A 247 -37.98 -16.70 17.34
N PHE A 248 -37.75 -17.73 18.18
CA PHE A 248 -36.53 -17.92 18.94
C PHE A 248 -35.94 -19.30 18.68
N VAL A 249 -34.63 -19.35 18.46
CA VAL A 249 -33.87 -20.56 18.17
C VAL A 249 -32.63 -20.59 19.05
N SER A 250 -32.34 -21.76 19.63
CA SER A 250 -31.10 -22.02 20.35
C SER A 250 -30.05 -22.61 19.40
N TYR A 251 -28.88 -21.98 19.32
CA TYR A 251 -27.75 -22.40 18.50
C TYR A 251 -26.43 -22.02 19.18
N GLN A 252 -25.49 -22.97 19.28
CA GLN A 252 -24.21 -22.82 19.99
C GLN A 252 -24.33 -22.26 21.42
N GLN A 253 -25.29 -22.76 22.22
CA GLN A 253 -25.55 -22.30 23.60
C GLN A 253 -26.03 -20.84 23.73
N PHE A 254 -26.46 -20.23 22.63
CA PHE A 254 -27.05 -18.89 22.64
C PHE A 254 -28.45 -18.89 22.04
N TRP A 255 -29.26 -17.98 22.53
CA TRP A 255 -30.56 -17.70 21.93
C TRP A 255 -30.42 -16.72 20.79
N TRP A 256 -31.16 -16.98 19.72
CA TRP A 256 -31.23 -16.16 18.53
C TRP A 256 -32.68 -15.78 18.29
N LYS A 257 -32.93 -14.49 18.06
CA LYS A 257 -34.23 -13.93 17.76
C LYS A 257 -34.33 -13.60 16.28
N ARG A 258 -35.43 -13.98 15.65
CA ARG A 258 -35.73 -13.62 14.27
C ARG A 258 -36.01 -12.12 14.13
N THR A 259 -35.44 -11.52 13.09
CA THR A 259 -35.60 -10.13 12.65
C THR A 259 -35.86 -10.10 11.14
N ASP A 260 -36.20 -8.94 10.59
CA ASP A 260 -36.50 -8.82 9.15
C ASP A 260 -35.27 -9.13 8.26
N ASP A 261 -34.07 -8.80 8.75
CA ASP A 261 -32.83 -8.98 8.01
C ASP A 261 -32.15 -10.34 8.28
N GLY A 262 -32.64 -11.13 9.25
CA GLY A 262 -31.98 -12.36 9.68
C GLY A 262 -32.19 -12.70 11.16
N TRP A 263 -31.14 -13.17 11.83
CA TRP A 263 -31.19 -13.65 13.21
C TRP A 263 -30.20 -12.88 14.07
N ALA A 264 -30.69 -12.21 15.11
CA ALA A 264 -29.87 -11.48 16.06
C ALA A 264 -29.66 -12.31 17.33
N LYS A 265 -28.42 -12.37 17.81
CA LYS A 265 -28.08 -13.03 19.08
C LYS A 265 -28.68 -12.26 20.26
N VAL A 266 -29.34 -12.98 21.15
CA VAL A 266 -29.81 -12.45 22.44
C VAL A 266 -28.59 -12.39 23.37
N THR A 267 -28.11 -11.18 23.65
CA THR A 267 -26.93 -10.96 24.51
C THR A 267 -27.29 -10.72 25.97
N ASP A 268 -28.55 -10.39 26.26
CA ASP A 268 -29.02 -10.18 27.62
C ASP A 268 -29.15 -11.52 28.37
N VAL A 269 -28.43 -11.65 29.48
CA VAL A 269 -28.34 -12.88 30.28
C VAL A 269 -29.67 -13.20 30.94
N VAL A 270 -30.38 -12.18 31.45
CA VAL A 270 -31.69 -12.36 32.11
C VAL A 270 -32.73 -12.88 31.11
N THR A 271 -32.77 -12.27 29.92
CA THR A 271 -33.64 -12.72 28.83
C THR A 271 -33.31 -14.15 28.41
N SER A 272 -32.02 -14.48 28.26
CA SER A 272 -31.58 -15.83 27.88
C SER A 272 -32.02 -16.89 28.89
N GLN A 273 -31.81 -16.66 30.19
CA GLN A 273 -32.27 -17.56 31.26
C GLN A 273 -33.80 -17.71 31.26
N GLY A 274 -34.53 -16.62 31.01
CA GLY A 274 -35.98 -16.66 30.88
C GLY A 274 -36.47 -17.42 29.64
N LEU A 275 -35.66 -17.51 28.57
CA LEU A 275 -35.96 -18.33 27.39
C LEU A 275 -35.69 -19.81 27.66
N ASP A 276 -34.62 -20.15 28.38
CA ASP A 276 -34.34 -21.54 28.81
C ASP A 276 -35.48 -22.11 29.66
N PHE A 277 -35.94 -21.34 30.65
CA PHE A 277 -37.07 -21.73 31.49
C PHE A 277 -38.34 -21.97 30.66
N ARG A 278 -38.65 -21.06 29.73
CA ARG A 278 -39.82 -21.20 28.84
C ARG A 278 -39.71 -22.38 27.88
N GLN A 279 -38.52 -22.65 27.34
CA GLN A 279 -38.30 -23.79 26.46
C GLN A 279 -38.62 -25.11 27.19
N SER A 280 -38.20 -25.24 28.45
CA SER A 280 -38.49 -26.45 29.24
C SER A 280 -40.00 -26.66 29.46
N HIS A 281 -40.73 -25.59 29.78
CA HIS A 281 -42.18 -25.63 29.96
C HIS A 281 -42.93 -25.93 28.65
N LEU A 282 -42.51 -25.33 27.54
CA LEU A 282 -43.13 -25.57 26.23
C LEU A 282 -42.84 -26.97 25.71
N ALA A 283 -41.64 -27.50 25.95
CA ALA A 283 -41.30 -28.89 25.59
C ALA A 283 -42.19 -29.89 26.34
N GLU A 284 -42.48 -29.65 27.62
CA GLU A 284 -43.40 -30.48 28.40
C GLU A 284 -44.84 -30.39 27.86
N ALA A 285 -45.30 -29.19 27.49
CA ALA A 285 -46.61 -29.00 26.87
C ALA A 285 -46.72 -29.72 25.52
N ASP A 286 -45.72 -29.59 24.64
CA ASP A 286 -45.66 -30.24 23.33
C ASP A 286 -45.65 -31.78 23.47
N ALA A 287 -44.96 -32.31 24.48
CA ALA A 287 -44.95 -33.74 24.79
C ALA A 287 -46.34 -34.24 25.21
N ARG A 288 -47.04 -33.50 26.07
CA ARG A 288 -48.41 -33.82 26.51
C ARG A 288 -49.41 -33.80 25.34
N VAL A 289 -49.32 -32.80 24.47
CA VAL A 289 -50.16 -32.70 23.26
C VAL A 289 -49.91 -33.89 22.34
N THR A 290 -48.64 -34.21 22.07
CA THR A 290 -48.27 -35.35 21.22
C THR A 290 -48.81 -36.66 21.79
N ALA A 291 -48.63 -36.91 23.09
CA ALA A 291 -49.13 -38.12 23.75
C ALA A 291 -50.66 -38.23 23.69
N PHE A 292 -51.38 -37.12 23.82
CA PHE A 292 -52.84 -37.09 23.66
C PHE A 292 -53.25 -37.42 22.22
N THR A 293 -52.63 -36.81 21.21
CA THR A 293 -52.92 -37.08 19.80
C THR A 293 -52.62 -38.54 19.43
N THR A 294 -51.50 -39.11 19.88
CA THR A 294 -51.16 -40.52 19.64
C THR A 294 -52.15 -41.47 20.33
N ARG A 295 -52.59 -41.15 21.55
CA ARG A 295 -53.58 -41.95 22.28
C ARG A 295 -54.97 -41.89 21.62
N SER A 296 -55.35 -40.72 21.10
CA SER A 296 -56.62 -40.54 20.38
C SER A 296 -56.65 -41.23 19.01
N ASN A 297 -55.49 -41.46 18.38
CA ASN A 297 -55.37 -42.10 17.07
C ASN A 297 -55.05 -43.61 17.14
N ARG A 298 -55.09 -44.24 18.32
CA ARG A 298 -54.90 -45.69 18.44
C ARG A 298 -56.20 -46.41 18.00
N PRO A 299 -56.21 -47.17 16.90
CA PRO A 299 -57.41 -47.87 16.46
C PRO A 299 -57.80 -48.98 17.45
N ALA A 300 -59.10 -49.19 17.63
CA ALA A 300 -59.63 -50.29 18.45
C ALA A 300 -59.30 -51.63 17.78
N GLU A 301 -58.39 -52.38 18.38
CA GLU A 301 -58.10 -53.76 17.97
C GLU A 301 -59.33 -54.63 18.28
N SER A 302 -59.93 -55.20 17.23
CA SER A 302 -60.92 -56.30 17.28
C SER A 302 -60.23 -57.63 17.07
#